data_AF-A0A0U9H8U2-F1
#
_entry.id   AF-A0A0U9H8U2-F1
#
_cell.length_a   1.000
_cell.length_b   1.000
_cell.length_c   1.000
_cell.angle_alpha   90.00
_cell.angle_beta   90.00
_cell.angle_gamma   90.00
#
_symmetry.space_group_name_H-M   'P 1'
#
loop_
_entity.id
_entity.type
_entity.pdbx_description
1 polymer ?
#
loop_
_entity_poly.entity_id
_entity_poly.type
_entity_poly.pdbx_seq_one_letter_code
_entity_poly.pdbx_strand_id
1 'polypeptide(L)'
;MEVDFMKKAYGILYEIENLLRYSIEDTMSKEYGNDWFLKAPLTMKYQLYKKSFSSFYYHELISLIKGYPCFTTKFNSSAIIQLQETIPIRNKIAHCKALTQEEYDKLEVAHYATKMSVLSEVIIKLKNKMVYI
;
A
#
# COMPACT_ATOMS: atom_id res chain seq x y z
N MET A 1 -8.53 17.50 -21.29
CA MET A 1 -7.07 17.30 -21.27
C MET A 1 -6.53 17.33 -19.84
N GLU A 2 -6.58 18.46 -19.12
CA GLU A 2 -6.11 18.52 -17.71
C GLU A 2 -7.02 17.75 -16.74
N VAL A 3 -8.34 17.80 -16.95
CA VAL A 3 -9.32 17.05 -16.14
C VAL A 3 -9.12 15.53 -16.28
N ASP A 4 -8.86 15.03 -17.48
CA ASP A 4 -8.67 13.59 -17.73
C ASP A 4 -7.36 13.10 -17.13
N PHE A 5 -6.32 13.92 -17.18
CA PHE A 5 -5.04 13.68 -16.53
C PHE A 5 -5.21 13.56 -15.00
N MET A 6 -5.86 14.52 -14.37
CA MET A 6 -6.11 14.49 -12.92
C MET A 6 -7.03 13.33 -12.51
N LYS A 7 -8.02 12.97 -13.33
CA LYS A 7 -8.86 11.78 -13.10
C LYS A 7 -8.03 10.49 -13.09
N LYS A 8 -7.09 10.33 -14.04
CA LYS A 8 -6.18 9.18 -14.06
C LYS A 8 -5.30 9.15 -12.83
N ALA A 9 -4.70 10.29 -12.46
CA ALA A 9 -3.88 10.39 -11.26
C ALA A 9 -4.65 9.99 -9.99
N TYR A 10 -5.89 10.48 -9.84
CA TYR A 10 -6.77 10.08 -8.73
C TYR A 10 -7.06 8.58 -8.75
N GLY A 11 -7.37 8.02 -9.92
CA GLY A 11 -7.62 6.58 -10.09
C GLY A 11 -6.42 5.74 -9.65
N ILE A 12 -5.21 6.10 -10.08
CA ILE A 12 -3.98 5.42 -9.69
C ILE A 12 -3.78 5.48 -8.17
N LEU A 13 -3.91 6.67 -7.58
CA LEU A 13 -3.76 6.84 -6.14
C LEU A 13 -4.78 5.98 -5.37
N TYR A 14 -6.04 5.96 -5.82
CA TYR A 14 -7.10 5.15 -5.23
C TYR A 14 -6.78 3.65 -5.32
N GLU A 15 -6.26 3.18 -6.45
CA GLU A 15 -5.81 1.79 -6.61
C GLU A 15 -4.67 1.46 -5.63
N ILE A 16 -3.67 2.35 -5.48
CA ILE A 16 -2.59 2.15 -4.51
C ILE A 16 -3.15 2.03 -3.09
N GLU A 17 -3.98 2.98 -2.64
CA GLU A 17 -4.52 2.96 -1.27
C GLU A 17 -5.28 1.66 -0.99
N ASN A 18 -6.09 1.18 -1.93
CA ASN A 18 -6.84 -0.07 -1.76
C ASN A 18 -5.95 -1.31 -1.80
N LEU A 19 -4.96 -1.36 -2.68
CA LEU A 19 -4.01 -2.48 -2.73
C LEU A 19 -3.21 -2.59 -1.43
N LEU A 20 -2.78 -1.46 -0.87
CA LEU A 20 -2.10 -1.45 0.43
C LEU A 20 -3.03 -1.94 1.54
N ARG A 21 -4.29 -1.48 1.58
CA ARG A 21 -5.27 -1.93 2.58
C ARG A 21 -5.50 -3.44 2.50
N TYR A 22 -5.79 -3.93 1.30
CA TYR A 22 -5.99 -5.34 1.04
C TYR A 22 -4.77 -6.16 1.47
N SER A 23 -3.57 -5.74 1.04
CA SER A 23 -2.34 -6.44 1.37
C SER A 23 -2.10 -6.46 2.87
N ILE A 24 -2.34 -5.37 3.59
CA ILE A 24 -2.15 -5.31 5.04
C ILE A 24 -3.14 -6.25 5.73
N GLU A 25 -4.42 -6.15 5.40
CA GLU A 25 -5.47 -6.97 6.00
C GLU A 25 -5.21 -8.47 5.76
N ASP A 26 -4.91 -8.86 4.54
CA ASP A 26 -4.63 -10.25 4.17
C ASP A 26 -3.33 -10.78 4.82
N THR A 27 -2.27 -9.98 4.88
CA THR A 27 -0.99 -10.40 5.50
C THR A 27 -1.13 -10.52 7.01
N MET A 28 -1.69 -9.49 7.65
CA MET A 28 -1.81 -9.46 9.09
C MET A 28 -2.79 -10.51 9.60
N SER A 29 -3.87 -10.77 8.88
CA SER A 29 -4.84 -11.82 9.25
C SER A 29 -4.23 -13.22 9.18
N LYS A 30 -3.31 -13.46 8.25
CA LYS A 30 -2.57 -14.74 8.17
C LYS A 30 -1.54 -14.88 9.29
N GLU A 31 -0.82 -13.81 9.59
CA GLU A 31 0.28 -13.84 10.57
C GLU A 31 -0.22 -13.84 12.02
N TYR A 32 -1.26 -13.04 12.32
CA TYR A 32 -1.73 -12.77 13.69
C TYR A 32 -3.21 -13.13 13.92
N GLY A 33 -3.92 -13.65 12.90
CA GLY A 33 -5.34 -14.00 12.96
C GLY A 33 -6.29 -12.85 12.62
N ASN A 34 -7.59 -13.13 12.50
CA ASN A 34 -8.59 -12.14 12.08
C ASN A 34 -8.70 -10.91 13.02
N ASP A 35 -8.37 -11.08 14.30
CA ASP A 35 -8.30 -9.98 15.27
C ASP A 35 -6.88 -9.40 15.40
N TRP A 36 -6.07 -9.48 14.34
CA TRP A 36 -4.69 -8.98 14.35
C TRP A 36 -4.60 -7.53 14.83
N PHE A 37 -5.63 -6.74 14.59
CA PHE A 37 -5.70 -5.35 15.02
C PHE A 37 -5.66 -5.17 16.56
N LEU A 38 -6.08 -6.19 17.32
CA LEU A 38 -6.03 -6.24 18.78
C LEU A 38 -4.81 -7.00 19.31
N LYS A 39 -4.30 -7.96 18.54
CA LYS A 39 -3.31 -8.96 18.97
C LYS A 39 -1.90 -8.69 18.47
N ALA A 40 -1.76 -7.96 17.37
CA ALA A 40 -0.46 -7.71 16.75
C ALA A 40 0.42 -6.84 17.68
N PRO A 41 1.74 -7.14 17.75
CA PRO A 41 2.68 -6.34 18.53
C PRO A 41 2.64 -4.88 18.10
N LEU A 42 2.62 -3.95 19.06
CA LEU A 42 2.68 -2.52 18.77
C LEU A 42 4.07 -2.17 18.20
N THR A 43 4.18 -2.04 16.88
CA THR A 43 5.46 -1.74 16.20
C THR A 43 5.69 -0.24 15.98
N MET A 44 4.72 0.63 16.29
CA MET A 44 4.82 2.08 16.14
C MET A 44 4.03 2.85 17.20
N LYS A 45 4.21 4.19 17.27
CA LYS A 45 3.42 5.13 18.10
C LYS A 45 1.89 5.05 17.89
N TYR A 46 1.43 4.28 16.90
CA TYR A 46 0.01 4.06 16.64
C TYR A 46 -0.54 3.02 17.60
N GLN A 47 -1.26 3.51 18.60
CA GLN A 47 -2.16 2.69 19.40
C GLN A 47 -3.31 2.21 18.49
N LEU A 48 -3.16 1.00 17.94
CA LEU A 48 -4.13 0.37 17.03
C LEU A 48 -5.56 0.53 17.58
N TYR A 49 -5.76 0.30 18.87
CA TYR A 49 -7.06 0.31 19.53
C TYR A 49 -7.88 1.63 19.49
N LYS A 50 -7.32 2.76 19.03
CA LYS A 50 -8.04 4.05 19.04
C LYS A 50 -8.82 4.37 17.75
N LYS A 51 -8.61 3.64 16.66
CA LYS A 51 -9.28 3.90 15.36
C LYS A 51 -9.47 2.62 14.55
N SER A 52 -10.45 2.58 13.66
CA SER A 52 -10.64 1.42 12.77
C SER A 52 -9.52 1.34 11.72
N PHE A 53 -9.11 0.13 11.31
CA PHE A 53 -8.17 -0.06 10.20
C PHE A 53 -8.65 0.64 8.91
N SER A 54 -9.96 0.61 8.65
CA SER A 54 -10.58 1.28 7.50
C SER A 54 -10.36 2.79 7.47
N SER A 55 -10.11 3.44 8.62
CA SER A 55 -9.92 4.89 8.72
C SER A 55 -8.45 5.32 8.69
N PHE A 56 -7.50 4.41 8.46
CA PHE A 56 -6.08 4.77 8.39
C PHE A 56 -5.81 5.68 7.18
N TYR A 57 -5.02 6.73 7.38
CA TYR A 57 -4.52 7.58 6.32
C TYR A 57 -3.38 6.90 5.56
N TYR A 58 -3.12 7.40 4.34
CA TYR A 58 -2.10 6.83 3.45
C TYR A 58 -0.73 6.65 4.09
N HIS A 59 -0.22 7.68 4.76
CA HIS A 59 1.07 7.61 5.46
C HIS A 59 1.08 6.57 6.58
N GLU A 60 -0.07 6.31 7.21
CA GLU A 60 -0.21 5.32 8.28
C GLU A 60 -0.20 3.89 7.72
N LEU A 61 -0.75 3.67 6.51
CA LEU A 61 -0.63 2.40 5.80
C LEU A 61 0.83 2.08 5.48
N ILE A 62 1.58 3.07 4.97
CA ILE A 62 3.02 2.93 4.70
C ILE A 62 3.79 2.64 5.99
N SER A 63 3.44 3.33 7.08
CA SER A 63 3.98 3.08 8.41
C SER A 63 3.75 1.64 8.87
N LEU A 64 2.56 1.07 8.69
CA LEU A 64 2.29 -0.33 9.05
C LEU A 64 3.20 -1.28 8.27
N ILE A 65 3.30 -1.11 6.95
CA ILE A 65 4.16 -1.95 6.09
C ILE A 65 5.62 -1.90 6.54
N LYS A 66 6.12 -0.71 6.90
CA LYS A 66 7.49 -0.55 7.39
C LYS A 66 7.68 -1.12 8.81
N GLY A 67 6.64 -1.10 9.64
CA GLY A 67 6.72 -1.47 11.06
C GLY A 67 6.70 -2.97 11.32
N TYR A 68 6.01 -3.75 10.48
CA TYR A 68 5.87 -5.18 10.70
C TYR A 68 6.82 -6.03 9.84
N PRO A 69 7.61 -6.94 10.44
CA PRO A 69 8.55 -7.79 9.70
C PRO A 69 7.90 -8.65 8.61
N CYS A 70 6.63 -9.04 8.77
CA CYS A 70 5.91 -9.88 7.80
C CYS A 70 5.74 -9.24 6.41
N PHE A 71 5.97 -7.92 6.26
CA PHE A 71 5.95 -7.25 4.96
C PHE A 71 7.30 -7.20 4.26
N THR A 72 8.41 -7.52 4.94
CA THR A 72 9.76 -7.41 4.35
C THR A 72 9.96 -8.31 3.12
N THR A 73 9.22 -9.40 3.04
CA THR A 73 9.23 -10.32 1.89
C THR A 73 8.34 -9.84 0.73
N LYS A 74 7.40 -8.94 0.99
CA LYS A 74 6.47 -8.38 0.00
C LYS A 74 6.93 -7.03 -0.54
N PHE A 75 7.36 -6.15 0.36
CA PHE A 75 7.77 -4.80 0.07
C PHE A 75 9.25 -4.64 0.36
N ASN A 76 10.05 -4.53 -0.70
CA ASN A 76 11.45 -4.19 -0.56
C ASN A 76 11.60 -2.69 -0.18
N SER A 77 12.79 -2.31 0.28
CA SER A 77 13.07 -0.93 0.69
C SER A 77 12.84 0.09 -0.44
N SER A 78 13.07 -0.29 -1.69
CA SER A 78 12.84 0.58 -2.85
C SER A 78 11.36 0.89 -3.05
N ALA A 79 10.48 -0.12 -2.95
CA ALA A 79 9.03 0.05 -3.06
C ALA A 79 8.49 0.93 -1.92
N ILE A 80 9.01 0.78 -0.70
CA ILE A 80 8.64 1.62 0.44
C ILE A 80 9.04 3.08 0.19
N ILE A 81 10.25 3.33 -0.31
CA ILE A 81 10.72 4.68 -0.65
C ILE A 81 9.81 5.31 -1.71
N GLN A 82 9.50 4.59 -2.79
CA GLN A 82 8.61 5.06 -3.84
C GLN A 82 7.21 5.42 -3.30
N LEU A 83 6.66 4.60 -2.40
CA LEU A 83 5.40 4.91 -1.73
C LEU A 83 5.50 6.18 -0.87
N GLN A 84 6.60 6.38 -0.14
CA GLN A 84 6.80 7.58 0.68
C GLN A 84 6.90 8.86 -0.18
N GLU A 85 7.55 8.79 -1.34
CA GLU A 85 7.66 9.90 -2.28
C GLU A 85 6.32 10.36 -2.85
N THR A 86 5.29 9.50 -2.83
CA THR A 86 3.94 9.87 -3.27
C THR A 86 3.11 10.59 -2.20
N ILE A 87 3.57 10.71 -0.96
CA ILE A 87 2.81 11.41 0.10
C ILE A 87 2.49 12.88 -0.27
N PRO A 88 3.44 13.69 -0.77
CA PRO A 88 3.16 15.04 -1.24
C PRO A 88 2.21 15.08 -2.45
N ILE A 89 2.33 14.09 -3.35
CA ILE A 89 1.51 13.94 -4.57
C ILE A 89 0.05 13.68 -4.18
N ARG A 90 -0.16 12.77 -3.24
CA ARG A 90 -1.45 12.45 -2.63
C ARG A 90 -2.10 13.69 -2.00
N ASN A 91 -1.32 14.51 -1.30
CA ASN A 91 -1.82 15.77 -0.73
C ASN A 91 -2.23 16.76 -1.83
N LYS A 92 -1.48 16.88 -2.92
CA LYS A 92 -1.87 17.70 -4.07
C LYS A 92 -3.20 17.24 -4.67
N ILE A 93 -3.34 15.94 -4.93
CA ILE A 93 -4.58 15.35 -5.46
C ILE A 93 -5.77 15.64 -4.52
N ALA A 94 -5.61 15.41 -3.21
CA ALA A 94 -6.67 15.65 -2.23
C ALA A 94 -7.11 17.12 -2.16
N HIS A 95 -6.19 18.05 -2.41
CA HIS A 95 -6.47 19.49 -2.44
C HIS A 95 -6.78 20.02 -3.85
N CYS A 96 -7.06 19.14 -4.82
CA CYS A 96 -7.36 19.50 -6.22
C CYS A 96 -6.29 20.41 -6.85
N LYS A 97 -5.02 20.24 -6.46
CA LYS A 97 -3.90 20.98 -7.04
C LYS A 97 -3.39 20.26 -8.28
N ALA A 98 -2.98 21.03 -9.28
CA ALA A 98 -2.37 20.50 -10.50
C ALA A 98 -1.10 19.70 -10.17
N LEU A 99 -0.94 18.58 -10.87
CA LEU A 99 0.25 17.73 -10.82
C LEU A 99 1.13 18.01 -12.03
N THR A 100 2.44 17.96 -11.84
CA THR A 100 3.38 17.94 -12.98
C THR A 100 3.45 16.55 -13.59
N GLN A 101 3.98 16.45 -14.81
CA GLN A 101 4.23 15.15 -15.44
C GLN A 101 5.19 14.29 -14.60
N GLU A 102 6.25 14.88 -14.04
CA GLU A 102 7.20 14.17 -13.18
C GLU A 102 6.53 13.58 -11.92
N GLU A 103 5.57 14.30 -11.32
CA GLU A 103 4.81 13.78 -10.18
C GLU A 103 3.87 12.63 -10.59
N TYR A 104 3.29 12.73 -11.78
CA TYR A 104 2.48 11.66 -12.33
C TYR A 104 3.33 10.41 -12.61
N ASP A 105 4.52 10.56 -13.17
CA ASP A 105 5.44 9.44 -13.44
C ASP A 105 5.86 8.75 -12.13
N LYS A 106 6.16 9.53 -11.07
CA LYS A 106 6.43 8.99 -9.73
C LYS A 106 5.26 8.18 -9.18
N LEU A 107 4.04 8.65 -9.41
CA LEU A 107 2.83 7.96 -9.00
C LEU A 107 2.66 6.63 -9.76
N GLU A 108 2.94 6.61 -11.07
CA GLU A 108 2.91 5.38 -11.88
C GLU A 108 3.98 4.37 -11.45
N VAL A 109 5.19 4.82 -11.13
CA VAL A 109 6.26 3.96 -10.61
C VAL A 109 5.84 3.32 -9.27
N ALA A 110 5.32 4.11 -8.34
CA ALA A 110 4.83 3.60 -7.06
C ALA A 110 3.64 2.63 -7.24
N HIS A 111 2.78 2.91 -8.21
CA HIS A 111 1.67 2.04 -8.56
C HIS A 111 2.14 0.67 -9.07
N TYR A 112 3.09 0.66 -10.00
CA TYR A 112 3.69 -0.56 -10.51
C TYR A 112 4.37 -1.36 -9.38
N ALA A 113 5.16 -0.70 -8.55
CA ALA A 113 5.83 -1.36 -7.42
C ALA A 113 4.83 -1.96 -6.41
N THR A 114 3.74 -1.26 -6.13
CA THR A 114 2.66 -1.75 -5.26
C THR A 114 2.01 -2.99 -5.87
N LYS A 115 1.65 -2.93 -7.16
CA LYS A 115 1.06 -4.07 -7.87
C LYS A 115 1.98 -5.28 -7.86
N MET A 116 3.27 -5.09 -8.13
CA MET A 116 4.24 -6.19 -8.09
C MET A 116 4.42 -6.78 -6.68
N SER A 117 4.43 -5.92 -5.65
CA SER A 117 4.52 -6.35 -4.25
C SER A 117 3.32 -7.20 -3.83
N VAL A 118 2.12 -6.86 -4.30
CA VAL A 118 0.87 -7.59 -3.97
C VAL A 118 0.66 -8.82 -4.86
N LEU A 119 0.96 -8.74 -6.16
CA LEU A 119 0.72 -9.82 -7.14
C LEU A 119 1.75 -10.96 -7.07
N SER A 120 2.97 -10.68 -6.61
CA SER A 120 4.00 -11.72 -6.45
C SER A 120 3.52 -12.91 -5.62
N GLU A 121 2.67 -12.68 -4.63
CA GLU A 121 2.04 -13.75 -3.84
C GLU A 121 1.09 -14.65 -4.64
N VAL A 122 0.31 -14.09 -5.57
CA VAL A 122 -0.64 -14.85 -6.38
C VAL A 122 0.14 -15.82 -7.27
N ILE A 123 1.23 -15.35 -7.88
CA ILE A 123 2.07 -16.15 -8.76
C ILE A 123 2.83 -17.23 -7.96
N ILE A 124 3.38 -16.90 -6.79
CA ILE A 124 4.08 -17.88 -5.93
C ILE A 124 3.09 -18.96 -5.44
N LYS A 125 1.88 -18.58 -5.01
CA LYS A 125 0.85 -19.55 -4.59
C LYS A 125 0.38 -20.45 -5.72
N LEU A 126 0.22 -19.92 -6.94
CA LEU A 126 -0.13 -20.71 -8.11
C LEU A 126 0.98 -21.70 -8.49
N LYS A 127 2.24 -21.25 -8.48
CA LYS A 127 3.39 -22.14 -8.71
C LYS A 127 3.48 -23.26 -7.67
N ASN A 128 3.30 -22.95 -6.39
CA ASN A 128 3.37 -23.97 -5.33
C ASN A 128 2.20 -24.97 -5.38
N LYS A 129 1.04 -24.61 -5.95
CA LYS A 129 -0.05 -25.56 -6.21
C LYS A 129 0.22 -26.47 -7.42
N MET A 130 1.03 -26.05 -8.38
CA MET A 130 1.36 -26.84 -9.58
C MET A 130 2.47 -27.86 -9.36
N VAL A 131 3.19 -27.82 -8.23
CA VAL A 131 4.28 -28.77 -7.91
C VAL A 131 3.75 -30.09 -7.30
N TYR A 132 2.46 -30.18 -7.01
CA TYR A 132 1.79 -31.38 -6.48
C TYR A 132 0.93 -32.13 -7.51
N ILE A 133 1.26 -32.03 -8.81
CA ILE A 133 0.62 -32.82 -9.89
C ILE A 133 1.69 -33.67 -10.58
#